data_AF-V4THK0-F1
#
_entry.id   AF-V4THK0-F1
#
_cell.length_a   1.000
_cell.length_b   1.000
_cell.length_c   1.000
_cell.angle_alpha   90.00
_cell.angle_beta   90.00
_cell.angle_gamma   90.00
#
_symmetry.space_group_name_H-M   'P 1'
#
loop_
_entity.id
_entity.type
_entity.pdbx_description
1 polymer ?
#
loop_
_entity_poly.entity_id
_entity_poly.type
_entity_poly.pdbx_seq_one_letter_code
_entity_poly.pdbx_strand_id
1 'polypeptide(L)'
;MSKKKETVKEIFASCCFSSLGLDSTLCDQLRERLGFEAPTKVQAQAIPVILSGRDVLVNAATGTGKTVAYLAPIINHLQSYSPRIDRSSGTFALVLVPTSELCLLVYEILQKLLHRFRWIVPGYVMGGGNRSKEKARLRKGISILVATPGHLLDHLKHTSSFLHTNLRWIIFDEADRILELGFGKEIEEILDILGSRNIASIGEGNEVSNVKRQNLLLSATLNEKVNHLTKISLETPVLIGLDEKKFPEDKSNVHFGSLESDVKEEVEHPNTTLSSSTEDFMLPAKLVQRYVKGIS
;
A
#
# COMPACT_ATOMS: atom_id res chain seq x y z
N MET A 1 -23.45 -26.99 -4.37
CA MET A 1 -23.04 -25.91 -3.44
C MET A 1 -21.53 -25.81 -3.21
N SER A 2 -20.71 -26.81 -3.57
CA SER A 2 -19.28 -26.91 -3.20
C SER A 2 -18.39 -25.73 -3.65
N LYS A 3 -18.29 -25.42 -4.96
CA LYS A 3 -17.31 -24.45 -5.50
C LYS A 3 -17.26 -23.10 -4.77
N LYS A 4 -18.39 -22.58 -4.29
CA LYS A 4 -18.44 -21.28 -3.56
C LYS A 4 -17.87 -21.35 -2.13
N LYS A 5 -17.69 -22.55 -1.56
CA LYS A 5 -16.98 -22.81 -0.30
C LYS A 5 -15.47 -23.00 -0.54
N GLU A 6 -15.07 -23.59 -1.67
CA GLU A 6 -13.66 -23.63 -2.12
C GLU A 6 -13.08 -22.21 -2.25
N THR A 7 -13.68 -21.34 -3.08
CA THR A 7 -13.10 -20.02 -3.42
C THR A 7 -12.89 -19.09 -2.22
N VAL A 8 -13.64 -19.29 -1.13
CA VAL A 8 -13.44 -18.52 0.12
C VAL A 8 -12.19 -19.01 0.87
N LYS A 9 -11.95 -20.33 0.91
CA LYS A 9 -10.70 -20.91 1.47
C LYS A 9 -9.45 -20.50 0.68
N GLU A 10 -9.59 -20.14 -0.59
CA GLU A 10 -8.46 -19.71 -1.41
C GLU A 10 -8.01 -18.26 -1.14
N ILE A 11 -8.90 -17.40 -0.63
CA ILE A 11 -8.63 -15.98 -0.40
C ILE A 11 -8.06 -15.71 1.01
N PHE A 12 -8.58 -16.40 2.03
CA PHE A 12 -8.15 -16.24 3.42
C PHE A 12 -6.94 -17.11 3.78
N ALA A 13 -6.13 -16.62 4.71
CA ALA A 13 -5.05 -17.40 5.32
C ALA A 13 -5.57 -18.20 6.53
N SER A 14 -4.75 -19.15 7.03
CA SER A 14 -5.03 -19.97 8.21
C SER A 14 -4.60 -19.34 9.54
N CYS A 15 -3.98 -18.16 9.50
CA CYS A 15 -3.48 -17.41 10.65
C CYS A 15 -4.47 -16.31 11.11
N CYS A 16 -4.11 -15.54 12.14
CA CYS A 16 -4.89 -14.40 12.64
C CYS A 16 -4.07 -13.10 12.66
N PHE A 17 -4.72 -11.94 12.68
CA PHE A 17 -4.01 -10.65 12.58
C PHE A 17 -2.97 -10.40 13.69
N SER A 18 -3.22 -10.88 14.91
CA SER A 18 -2.25 -10.74 16.01
C SER A 18 -0.98 -11.57 15.78
N SER A 19 -1.11 -12.75 15.15
CA SER A 19 0.06 -13.55 14.71
C SER A 19 0.87 -12.91 13.58
N LEU A 20 0.38 -11.83 12.96
CA LEU A 20 1.13 -11.01 12.00
C LEU A 20 1.89 -9.84 12.66
N GLY A 21 1.87 -9.72 13.99
CA GLY A 21 2.56 -8.65 14.72
C GLY A 21 1.76 -7.35 14.90
N LEU A 22 0.44 -7.38 14.73
CA LEU A 22 -0.44 -6.23 14.97
C LEU A 22 -0.94 -6.18 16.43
N ASP A 23 -1.08 -4.95 16.93
CA ASP A 23 -1.66 -4.64 18.24
C ASP A 23 -3.11 -5.16 18.38
N SER A 24 -3.45 -5.65 19.58
CA SER A 24 -4.78 -6.23 19.86
C SER A 24 -5.92 -5.24 19.63
N THR A 25 -5.74 -3.96 19.98
CA THR A 25 -6.72 -2.88 19.75
C THR A 25 -7.04 -2.74 18.25
N LEU A 26 -6.03 -2.91 17.39
CA LEU A 26 -6.17 -2.85 15.94
C LEU A 26 -6.78 -4.13 15.37
N CYS A 27 -6.41 -5.31 15.88
CA CYS A 27 -7.07 -6.57 15.56
C CYS A 27 -8.57 -6.53 15.87
N ASP A 28 -8.95 -5.95 17.01
CA ASP A 28 -10.34 -5.77 17.40
C ASP A 28 -11.07 -4.77 16.48
N GLN A 29 -10.41 -3.71 15.98
CA GLN A 29 -11.01 -2.84 14.95
C GLN A 29 -11.19 -3.54 13.59
N LEU A 30 -10.24 -4.38 13.18
CA LEU A 30 -10.34 -5.16 11.94
C LEU A 30 -11.56 -6.11 11.98
N ARG A 31 -11.76 -6.79 13.12
CA ARG A 31 -12.93 -7.64 13.36
C ARG A 31 -14.23 -6.82 13.45
N GLU A 32 -14.30 -5.85 14.38
CA GLU A 32 -15.55 -5.17 14.77
C GLU A 32 -16.03 -4.07 13.82
N ARG A 33 -15.11 -3.42 13.07
CA ARG A 33 -15.46 -2.31 12.16
C ARG A 33 -15.40 -2.67 10.67
N LEU A 34 -14.79 -3.81 10.32
CA LEU A 34 -14.64 -4.25 8.93
C LEU A 34 -15.00 -5.73 8.69
N GLY A 35 -15.29 -6.52 9.73
CA GLY A 35 -15.69 -7.93 9.58
C GLY A 35 -14.56 -8.89 9.20
N PHE A 36 -13.30 -8.50 9.39
CA PHE A 36 -12.14 -9.35 9.08
C PHE A 36 -11.83 -10.30 10.25
N GLU A 37 -12.48 -11.46 10.28
CA GLU A 37 -12.18 -12.55 11.23
C GLU A 37 -10.78 -13.17 11.00
N ALA A 38 -10.30 -13.14 9.75
CA ALA A 38 -8.98 -13.63 9.35
C ALA A 38 -8.37 -12.74 8.25
N PRO A 39 -7.03 -12.66 8.16
CA PRO A 39 -6.35 -11.97 7.07
C PRO A 39 -6.52 -12.72 5.73
N THR A 40 -6.56 -11.96 4.63
CA THR A 40 -6.39 -12.55 3.29
C THR A 40 -4.93 -12.99 3.08
N LYS A 41 -4.66 -13.88 2.12
CA LYS A 41 -3.29 -14.35 1.85
C LYS A 41 -2.30 -13.21 1.56
N VAL A 42 -2.73 -12.20 0.80
CA VAL A 42 -1.92 -11.01 0.51
C VAL A 42 -1.69 -10.14 1.76
N GLN A 43 -2.68 -10.05 2.67
CA GLN A 43 -2.49 -9.39 3.96
C GLN A 43 -1.51 -10.17 4.85
N ALA A 44 -1.64 -11.49 4.93
CA ALA A 44 -0.77 -12.35 5.72
C ALA A 44 0.70 -12.33 5.24
N GLN A 45 0.94 -12.18 3.93
CA GLN A 45 2.28 -11.99 3.37
C GLN A 45 2.81 -10.56 3.56
N ALA A 46 1.99 -9.54 3.28
CA ALA A 46 2.46 -8.15 3.26
C ALA A 46 2.59 -7.51 4.64
N ILE A 47 1.71 -7.80 5.60
CA ILE A 47 1.70 -7.10 6.90
C ILE A 47 3.03 -7.28 7.66
N PRO A 48 3.60 -8.49 7.84
CA PRO A 48 4.89 -8.66 8.53
C PRO A 48 6.05 -7.95 7.82
N VAL A 49 6.06 -7.98 6.48
CA VAL A 49 7.08 -7.32 5.66
C VAL A 49 6.98 -5.79 5.81
N ILE A 50 5.77 -5.22 5.79
CA ILE A 50 5.59 -3.78 5.97
C ILE A 50 5.97 -3.36 7.39
N LEU A 51 5.64 -4.16 8.41
CA LEU A 51 6.10 -3.92 9.79
C LEU A 51 7.63 -3.87 9.89
N SER A 52 8.36 -4.69 9.11
CA SER A 52 9.84 -4.72 9.10
C SER A 52 10.52 -3.50 8.48
N GLY A 53 9.77 -2.55 7.90
CA GLY A 53 10.34 -1.34 7.29
C GLY A 53 10.97 -1.57 5.90
N ARG A 54 10.75 -2.72 5.26
CA ARG A 54 11.17 -3.01 3.88
C ARG A 54 10.18 -2.47 2.87
N ASP A 55 10.66 -1.94 1.75
CA ASP A 55 9.83 -1.62 0.59
C ASP A 55 9.16 -2.87 0.03
N VAL A 56 7.98 -2.73 -0.56
CA VAL A 56 7.16 -3.87 -1.02
C VAL A 56 6.55 -3.60 -2.38
N LEU A 57 6.66 -4.58 -3.28
CA LEU A 57 5.87 -4.67 -4.50
C LEU A 57 4.82 -5.78 -4.36
N VAL A 58 3.56 -5.40 -4.29
CA VAL A 58 2.41 -6.32 -4.23
C VAL A 58 1.75 -6.40 -5.60
N ASN A 59 1.84 -7.55 -6.26
CA ASN A 59 0.93 -7.88 -7.36
C ASN A 59 -0.27 -8.67 -6.81
N ALA A 60 -1.44 -8.06 -6.81
CA ALA A 60 -2.68 -8.75 -6.51
C ALA A 60 -3.88 -8.04 -7.16
N ALA A 61 -4.83 -8.85 -7.65
CA ALA A 61 -6.09 -8.35 -8.19
C ALA A 61 -6.86 -7.49 -7.17
N THR A 62 -7.66 -6.56 -7.66
CA THR A 62 -8.51 -5.71 -6.81
C THR A 62 -9.58 -6.55 -6.10
N GLY A 63 -9.96 -6.14 -4.89
CA GLY A 63 -10.84 -6.91 -4.00
C GLY A 63 -10.13 -7.96 -3.11
N THR A 64 -8.83 -8.20 -3.28
CA THR A 64 -8.03 -9.13 -2.43
C THR A 64 -7.70 -8.59 -1.03
N GLY A 65 -8.11 -7.36 -0.70
CA GLY A 65 -7.87 -6.74 0.61
C GLY A 65 -6.61 -5.88 0.73
N LYS A 66 -5.99 -5.51 -0.40
CA LYS A 66 -4.77 -4.66 -0.52
C LYS A 66 -4.77 -3.44 0.42
N THR A 67 -5.86 -2.68 0.47
CA THR A 67 -5.99 -1.47 1.31
C THR A 67 -5.71 -1.71 2.80
N VAL A 68 -6.24 -2.80 3.36
CA VAL A 68 -5.98 -3.18 4.76
C VAL A 68 -4.54 -3.68 4.96
N ALA A 69 -3.95 -4.30 3.93
CA ALA A 69 -2.58 -4.82 4.01
C ALA A 69 -1.53 -3.74 4.26
N TYR A 70 -1.71 -2.51 3.75
CA TYR A 70 -0.85 -1.37 4.09
C TYR A 70 -1.40 -0.51 5.24
N LEU A 71 -2.71 -0.25 5.31
CA LEU A 71 -3.24 0.63 6.37
C LEU A 71 -3.04 0.06 7.78
N ALA A 72 -3.22 -1.26 7.98
CA ALA A 72 -3.06 -1.86 9.30
C ALA A 72 -1.62 -1.69 9.88
N PRO A 73 -0.53 -2.10 9.20
CA PRO A 73 0.82 -1.95 9.75
C PRO A 73 1.26 -0.47 9.89
N ILE A 74 0.80 0.43 9.03
CA ILE A 74 1.05 1.87 9.17
C ILE A 74 0.38 2.43 10.43
N ILE A 75 -0.88 2.07 10.70
CA ILE A 75 -1.60 2.47 11.92
C ILE A 75 -0.95 1.83 13.16
N ASN A 76 -0.48 0.59 13.05
CA ASN A 76 0.23 -0.14 14.10
C ASN A 76 1.53 0.56 14.52
N HIS A 77 2.28 1.09 13.56
CA HIS A 77 3.46 1.93 13.81
C HIS A 77 3.05 3.30 14.38
N LEU A 78 2.08 4.01 13.80
CA LEU A 78 1.71 5.36 14.26
C LEU A 78 1.04 5.40 15.65
N GLN A 79 0.42 4.30 16.10
CA GLN A 79 -0.17 4.24 17.44
C GLN A 79 0.87 3.96 18.55
N SER A 80 2.04 3.38 18.22
CA SER A 80 3.10 3.07 19.19
C SER A 80 4.07 4.22 19.48
N TYR A 81 3.96 5.34 18.75
CA TYR A 81 4.77 6.55 19.01
C TYR A 81 4.56 7.08 20.44
N SER A 82 5.67 7.33 21.12
CA SER A 82 5.72 7.96 22.45
C SER A 82 6.74 9.11 22.42
N PRO A 83 6.32 10.39 22.62
CA PRO A 83 4.94 10.85 22.79
C PRO A 83 4.07 10.53 21.56
N ARG A 84 2.75 10.43 21.77
CA ARG A 84 1.79 10.20 20.67
C ARG A 84 1.88 11.31 19.65
N ILE A 85 1.81 10.95 18.37
CA ILE A 85 1.67 11.94 17.28
C ILE A 85 0.41 12.77 17.47
N ASP A 86 0.46 14.01 16.98
CA ASP A 86 -0.64 14.96 17.02
C ASP A 86 -0.87 15.61 15.64
N ARG A 87 -1.54 16.76 15.62
CA ARG A 87 -1.72 17.58 14.42
C ARG A 87 -0.47 18.39 14.04
N SER A 88 0.26 18.94 15.00
CA SER A 88 1.49 19.69 14.70
C SER A 88 2.59 18.81 14.09
N SER A 89 2.54 17.51 14.34
CA SER A 89 3.45 16.50 13.80
C SER A 89 3.43 16.35 12.27
N GLY A 90 2.39 16.82 11.57
CA GLY A 90 2.29 16.77 10.11
C GLY A 90 1.89 15.40 9.53
N THR A 91 2.22 15.16 8.26
CA THR A 91 1.89 13.92 7.53
C THR A 91 3.01 12.89 7.61
N PHE A 92 2.64 11.65 7.98
CA PHE A 92 3.53 10.50 8.08
C PHE A 92 3.31 9.48 6.96
N ALA A 93 2.08 9.32 6.48
CA ALA A 93 1.75 8.42 5.39
C ALA A 93 0.97 9.13 4.29
N LEU A 94 1.39 8.89 3.05
CA LEU A 94 0.74 9.37 1.83
C LEU A 94 0.28 8.16 0.99
N VAL A 95 -1.03 8.06 0.75
CA VAL A 95 -1.62 7.06 -0.14
C VAL A 95 -2.06 7.73 -1.44
N LEU A 96 -1.39 7.38 -2.54
CA LEU A 96 -1.67 7.82 -3.89
C LEU A 96 -2.61 6.82 -4.56
N VAL A 97 -3.71 7.32 -5.13
CA VAL A 97 -4.77 6.53 -5.77
C VAL A 97 -5.16 7.10 -7.14
N PRO A 98 -5.60 6.26 -8.10
CA PRO A 98 -5.95 6.70 -9.46
C PRO A 98 -7.17 7.64 -9.53
N THR A 99 -8.18 7.48 -8.68
CA THR A 99 -9.46 8.21 -8.83
C THR A 99 -10.03 8.73 -7.52
N SER A 100 -10.95 9.70 -7.61
CA SER A 100 -11.66 10.28 -6.47
C SER A 100 -12.57 9.27 -5.76
N GLU A 101 -13.14 8.32 -6.48
CA GLU A 101 -14.00 7.26 -5.94
C GLU A 101 -13.17 6.32 -5.05
N LEU A 102 -12.00 5.87 -5.53
CA LEU A 102 -11.10 5.05 -4.74
C LEU A 102 -10.49 5.84 -3.57
N CYS A 103 -10.24 7.14 -3.74
CA CYS A 103 -9.83 8.04 -2.65
C CYS A 103 -10.83 8.05 -1.49
N LEU A 104 -12.13 8.15 -1.78
CA LEU A 104 -13.19 8.06 -0.77
C LEU A 104 -13.28 6.66 -0.14
N LEU A 105 -13.21 5.58 -0.93
CA LEU A 105 -13.26 4.21 -0.42
C LEU A 105 -12.10 3.90 0.55
N VAL A 106 -10.87 4.29 0.20
CA VAL A 106 -9.70 4.14 1.08
C VAL A 106 -9.84 5.02 2.33
N TYR A 107 -10.34 6.26 2.19
CA TYR A 107 -10.58 7.15 3.32
C TYR A 107 -11.65 6.61 4.29
N GLU A 108 -12.72 5.99 3.80
CA GLU A 108 -13.72 5.34 4.64
C GLU A 108 -13.15 4.16 5.44
N ILE A 109 -12.35 3.31 4.80
CA ILE A 109 -11.68 2.17 5.47
C ILE A 109 -10.71 2.70 6.53
N LEU A 110 -9.96 3.74 6.21
CA LEU A 110 -9.07 4.43 7.13
C LEU A 110 -9.82 5.01 8.34
N GLN A 111 -10.96 5.68 8.15
CA GLN A 111 -11.80 6.17 9.25
C GLN A 111 -12.34 5.04 10.15
N LYS A 112 -12.72 3.89 9.55
CA LYS A 112 -13.18 2.71 10.29
C LYS A 112 -12.08 2.10 11.15
N LEU A 113 -10.84 2.01 10.65
CA LEU A 113 -9.67 1.55 11.40
C LEU A 113 -9.26 2.51 12.53
N LEU A 114 -9.29 3.83 12.28
CA LEU A 114 -8.87 4.85 13.24
C LEU A 114 -9.89 5.16 14.35
N HIS A 115 -11.03 4.45 14.41
CA HIS A 115 -12.09 4.73 15.37
C HIS A 115 -11.68 4.56 16.85
N ARG A 116 -10.61 3.80 17.16
CA ARG A 116 -9.95 3.80 18.50
C ARG A 116 -8.75 4.76 18.61
N PHE A 117 -8.07 5.08 17.51
CA PHE A 117 -6.79 5.81 17.45
C PHE A 117 -6.93 7.32 17.12
N ARG A 118 -7.79 8.03 17.87
CA ARG A 118 -8.30 9.40 17.56
C ARG A 118 -7.24 10.51 17.42
N TRP A 119 -6.01 10.29 17.84
CA TRP A 119 -4.91 11.26 17.69
C TRP A 119 -4.27 11.20 16.30
N ILE A 120 -4.35 10.06 15.61
CA ILE A 120 -3.98 9.92 14.20
C ILE A 120 -5.08 10.57 13.36
N VAL A 121 -4.75 11.62 12.62
CA VAL A 121 -5.72 12.38 11.83
C VAL A 121 -5.77 11.89 10.39
N PRO A 122 -6.88 11.29 9.91
CA PRO A 122 -7.04 10.98 8.51
C PRO A 122 -7.48 12.22 7.71
N GLY A 123 -7.10 12.28 6.45
CA GLY A 123 -7.58 13.30 5.52
C GLY A 123 -7.47 12.85 4.06
N TYR A 124 -8.13 13.59 3.17
CA TYR A 124 -8.06 13.33 1.74
C TYR A 124 -8.03 14.62 0.92
N VAL A 125 -7.38 14.57 -0.26
CA VAL A 125 -7.17 15.68 -1.20
C VAL A 125 -7.42 15.14 -2.62
N MET A 126 -8.48 15.60 -3.29
CA MET A 126 -8.85 15.12 -4.63
C MET A 126 -9.56 16.20 -5.46
N GLY A 127 -9.56 16.05 -6.79
CA GLY A 127 -10.17 17.02 -7.71
C GLY A 127 -11.66 17.26 -7.43
N GLY A 128 -12.11 18.49 -7.67
CA GLY A 128 -13.49 18.94 -7.37
C GLY A 128 -13.68 19.48 -5.94
N GLY A 129 -12.68 19.38 -5.08
CA GLY A 129 -12.68 19.95 -3.72
C GLY A 129 -12.66 21.49 -3.69
N ASN A 130 -13.07 22.06 -2.54
CA ASN A 130 -12.84 23.48 -2.29
C ASN A 130 -11.40 23.70 -1.81
N ARG A 131 -10.53 24.15 -2.71
CA ARG A 131 -9.09 24.37 -2.49
C ARG A 131 -8.76 25.19 -1.23
N SER A 132 -9.59 26.16 -0.86
CA SER A 132 -9.38 26.96 0.37
C SER A 132 -9.62 26.12 1.64
N LYS A 133 -10.72 25.34 1.68
CA LYS A 133 -10.97 24.36 2.74
C LYS A 133 -9.87 23.29 2.79
N GLU A 134 -9.33 22.88 1.64
CA GLU A 134 -8.22 21.92 1.56
C GLU A 134 -6.91 22.46 2.13
N LYS A 135 -6.47 23.65 1.72
CA LYS A 135 -5.30 24.32 2.33
C LYS A 135 -5.49 24.52 3.84
N ALA A 136 -6.71 24.84 4.29
CA ALA A 136 -7.04 24.96 5.71
C ALA A 136 -7.09 23.60 6.47
N ARG A 137 -7.31 22.47 5.79
CA ARG A 137 -7.17 21.12 6.38
C ARG A 137 -5.71 20.68 6.46
N LEU A 138 -4.94 20.85 5.38
CA LEU A 138 -3.51 20.51 5.32
C LEU A 138 -2.69 21.30 6.35
N ARG A 139 -2.90 22.61 6.44
CA ARG A 139 -2.29 23.50 7.46
C ARG A 139 -2.67 23.15 8.91
N LYS A 140 -3.76 22.40 9.12
CA LYS A 140 -4.17 21.90 10.44
C LYS A 140 -3.58 20.52 10.77
N GLY A 141 -2.73 19.96 9.92
CA GLY A 141 -2.17 18.62 10.10
C GLY A 141 -3.16 17.50 9.75
N ILE A 142 -2.64 16.55 8.97
CA ILE A 142 -3.26 15.28 8.58
C ILE A 142 -2.15 14.23 8.68
N SER A 143 -2.28 13.27 9.59
CA SER A 143 -1.26 12.23 9.83
C SER A 143 -1.18 11.20 8.70
N ILE A 144 -2.33 10.81 8.15
CA ILE A 144 -2.47 9.90 7.01
C ILE A 144 -3.31 10.59 5.93
N LEU A 145 -2.70 10.87 4.78
CA LEU A 145 -3.31 11.59 3.66
C LEU A 145 -3.57 10.64 2.48
N VAL A 146 -4.80 10.58 2.00
CA VAL A 146 -5.17 9.90 0.74
C VAL A 146 -5.32 10.95 -0.37
N ALA A 147 -4.73 10.77 -1.54
CA ALA A 147 -4.81 11.77 -2.60
C ALA A 147 -4.72 11.22 -4.02
N THR A 148 -5.32 11.94 -4.98
CA THR A 148 -5.05 11.73 -6.41
C THR A 148 -3.81 12.54 -6.83
N PRO A 149 -2.91 12.02 -7.70
CA PRO A 149 -1.59 12.61 -7.93
C PRO A 149 -1.61 14.09 -8.33
N GLY A 150 -2.33 14.45 -9.39
CA GLY A 150 -2.35 15.84 -9.89
C GLY A 150 -2.85 16.87 -8.88
N HIS A 151 -3.78 16.51 -7.98
CA HIS A 151 -4.28 17.43 -6.95
C HIS A 151 -3.36 17.50 -5.72
N LEU A 152 -2.66 16.40 -5.39
CA LEU A 152 -1.56 16.47 -4.42
C LEU A 152 -0.43 17.38 -4.92
N LEU A 153 -0.07 17.26 -6.20
CA LEU A 153 1.02 18.01 -6.82
C LEU A 153 0.76 19.52 -6.81
N ASP A 154 -0.48 19.97 -7.08
CA ASP A 154 -0.87 21.37 -6.87
C ASP A 154 -0.66 21.81 -5.41
N HIS A 155 -1.02 20.95 -4.46
CA HIS A 155 -0.85 21.26 -3.04
C HIS A 155 0.62 21.29 -2.62
N LEU A 156 1.47 20.39 -3.11
CA LEU A 156 2.92 20.40 -2.88
C LEU A 156 3.57 21.69 -3.42
N LYS A 157 3.27 22.08 -4.67
CA LYS A 157 3.84 23.31 -5.28
C LYS A 157 3.30 24.60 -4.66
N HIS A 158 2.01 24.64 -4.31
CA HIS A 158 1.31 25.89 -4.00
C HIS A 158 0.75 25.99 -2.58
N THR A 159 1.11 25.08 -1.66
CA THR A 159 0.68 25.11 -0.25
C THR A 159 1.86 24.98 0.70
N SER A 160 2.60 26.09 0.89
CA SER A 160 3.76 26.20 1.79
C SER A 160 3.50 25.84 3.27
N SER A 161 2.25 25.57 3.65
CA SER A 161 1.85 25.10 4.99
C SER A 161 1.49 23.61 5.05
N PHE A 162 1.78 22.85 3.99
CA PHE A 162 1.63 21.39 3.99
C PHE A 162 2.86 20.71 4.59
N LEU A 163 2.81 20.44 5.90
CA LEU A 163 3.91 19.83 6.65
C LEU A 163 4.04 18.32 6.38
N HIS A 164 5.06 17.95 5.61
CA HIS A 164 5.37 16.58 5.20
C HIS A 164 6.80 16.13 5.57
N THR A 165 7.51 16.88 6.41
CA THR A 165 8.86 16.53 6.91
C THR A 165 8.88 15.22 7.71
N ASN A 166 7.73 14.85 8.29
CA ASN A 166 7.57 13.59 9.01
C ASN A 166 7.12 12.40 8.14
N LEU A 167 7.15 12.53 6.81
CA LEU A 167 6.76 11.45 5.91
C LEU A 167 7.66 10.21 6.09
N ARG A 168 7.04 9.08 6.43
CA ARG A 168 7.67 7.76 6.57
C ARG A 168 7.19 6.78 5.51
N TRP A 169 5.97 6.94 4.99
CA TRP A 169 5.36 6.01 4.02
C TRP A 169 4.82 6.71 2.77
N ILE A 170 5.19 6.23 1.59
CA ILE A 170 4.48 6.51 0.33
C ILE A 170 3.90 5.21 -0.21
N ILE A 171 2.62 5.23 -0.55
CA ILE A 171 1.87 4.07 -1.02
C ILE A 171 1.27 4.42 -2.39
N PHE A 172 1.49 3.58 -3.39
CA PHE A 172 0.83 3.66 -4.69
C PHE A 172 -0.19 2.51 -4.78
N ASP A 173 -1.48 2.79 -4.60
CA ASP A 173 -2.54 1.79 -4.67
C ASP A 173 -3.22 1.84 -6.06
N GLU A 174 -3.31 0.69 -6.72
CA GLU A 174 -3.63 0.56 -8.15
C GLU A 174 -2.67 1.37 -9.05
N ALA A 175 -1.37 1.12 -8.84
CA ALA A 175 -0.27 1.83 -9.51
C ALA A 175 -0.26 1.66 -11.05
N ASP A 176 -0.68 0.51 -11.56
CA ASP A 176 -0.96 0.33 -12.99
C ASP A 176 -2.04 1.30 -13.47
N ARG A 177 -3.17 1.39 -12.75
CA ARG A 177 -4.26 2.31 -13.10
C ARG A 177 -3.86 3.78 -13.01
N ILE A 178 -2.98 4.16 -12.08
CA ILE A 178 -2.37 5.50 -12.00
C ILE A 178 -1.61 5.82 -13.31
N LEU A 179 -0.85 4.86 -13.83
CA LEU A 179 0.00 5.00 -15.03
C LEU A 179 -0.78 4.84 -16.36
N GLU A 180 -1.94 4.20 -16.34
CA GLU A 180 -2.93 4.20 -17.43
C GLU A 180 -3.62 5.56 -17.58
N LEU A 181 -4.02 6.19 -16.46
CA LEU A 181 -4.65 7.51 -16.44
C LEU A 181 -3.70 8.68 -16.75
N GLY A 182 -2.42 8.39 -16.99
CA GLY A 182 -1.43 9.34 -17.47
C GLY A 182 -0.57 10.01 -16.40
N PHE A 183 -0.87 9.82 -15.11
CA PHE A 183 -0.25 10.52 -13.98
C PHE A 183 1.25 10.21 -13.73
N GLY A 184 1.95 9.55 -14.65
CA GLY A 184 3.34 9.12 -14.44
C GLY A 184 4.30 10.28 -14.17
N LYS A 185 4.14 11.40 -14.88
CA LYS A 185 4.95 12.60 -14.68
C LYS A 185 4.66 13.28 -13.36
N GLU A 186 3.40 13.30 -12.95
CA GLU A 186 2.99 13.84 -11.66
C GLU A 186 3.52 13.00 -10.51
N ILE A 187 3.59 11.67 -10.67
CA ILE A 187 4.21 10.76 -9.69
C ILE A 187 5.72 10.99 -9.59
N GLU A 188 6.41 11.16 -10.73
CA GLU A 188 7.83 11.52 -10.78
C GLU A 188 8.10 12.86 -10.05
N GLU A 189 7.35 13.92 -10.38
CA GLU A 189 7.53 15.23 -9.73
C GLU A 189 7.08 15.25 -8.26
N ILE A 190 6.11 14.43 -7.85
CA ILE A 190 5.78 14.19 -6.43
C ILE A 190 6.98 13.57 -5.70
N LEU A 191 7.64 12.57 -6.29
CA LEU A 191 8.81 11.91 -5.69
C LEU A 191 10.00 12.86 -5.59
N ASP A 192 10.24 13.70 -6.60
CA ASP A 192 11.30 14.71 -6.58
C ASP A 192 11.07 15.76 -5.47
N ILE A 193 9.84 16.30 -5.35
CA ILE A 193 9.51 17.30 -4.32
C ILE A 193 9.59 16.69 -2.91
N LEU A 194 9.19 15.42 -2.74
CA LEU A 194 9.29 14.69 -1.47
C LEU A 194 10.72 14.18 -1.18
N GLY A 195 11.67 14.39 -2.08
CA GLY A 195 13.10 14.12 -1.90
C GLY A 195 13.48 12.64 -1.77
N SER A 196 14.77 12.40 -1.49
CA SER A 196 15.34 11.05 -1.37
C SER A 196 14.73 10.21 -0.25
N ARG A 197 14.84 8.88 -0.35
CA ARG A 197 14.32 7.92 0.65
C ARG A 197 15.02 8.02 2.01
N ASN A 198 16.24 8.57 2.04
CA ASN A 198 16.94 8.97 3.25
C ASN A 198 16.82 10.49 3.39
N ILE A 199 15.83 10.95 4.17
CA ILE A 199 15.71 12.38 4.48
C ILE A 199 16.67 12.68 5.63
N ALA A 200 17.89 13.07 5.28
CA ALA A 200 18.85 13.64 6.22
C ALA A 200 18.42 15.09 6.54
N SER A 201 17.54 15.24 7.53
CA SER A 201 17.09 16.56 7.97
C SER A 201 18.25 17.31 8.64
N ILE A 202 18.84 18.28 7.97
CA ILE A 202 19.79 19.22 8.58
C ILE A 202 18.97 20.27 9.32
N GLY A 203 18.82 20.09 10.64
CA GLY A 203 18.38 21.15 11.54
C GLY A 203 19.51 22.11 11.85
N GLU A 204 19.18 23.33 12.31
CA GLU A 204 20.13 24.21 12.99
C GLU A 204 20.38 23.69 14.42
N GLY A 205 21.12 22.58 14.48
CA GLY A 205 21.38 21.78 15.67
C GLY A 205 21.84 20.38 15.27
N ASN A 206 22.87 19.85 15.93
CA ASN A 206 23.66 18.69 15.46
C ASN A 206 22.98 17.31 15.65
N GLU A 207 21.70 17.18 15.31
CA GLU A 207 21.00 15.89 15.20
C GLU A 207 20.49 15.65 13.78
N VAL A 208 21.25 14.89 12.99
CA VAL A 208 20.80 14.38 11.70
C VAL A 208 19.79 13.27 11.96
N SER A 209 18.51 13.65 12.03
CA SER A 209 17.40 12.70 12.03
C SER A 209 17.31 12.05 10.65
N ASN A 210 18.09 10.98 10.44
CA ASN A 210 18.09 10.20 9.20
C ASN A 210 16.79 9.39 9.09
N VAL A 211 15.76 10.04 8.58
CA VAL A 211 14.46 9.44 8.34
C VAL A 211 14.57 8.53 7.13
N LYS A 212 14.60 7.21 7.36
CA LYS A 212 14.33 6.24 6.30
C LYS A 212 12.83 6.24 5.99
N ARG A 213 12.51 6.50 4.73
CA ARG A 213 11.18 6.36 4.13
C ARG A 213 11.02 4.95 3.55
N GLN A 214 9.85 4.37 3.73
CA GLN A 214 9.44 3.08 3.20
C GLN A 214 8.38 3.30 2.11
N ASN A 215 8.61 2.76 0.92
CA ASN A 215 7.70 2.91 -0.21
C ASN A 215 7.01 1.56 -0.54
N LEU A 216 5.71 1.62 -0.82
CA LEU A 216 4.85 0.46 -1.10
C LEU A 216 4.15 0.65 -2.45
N LEU A 217 4.31 -0.29 -3.38
CA LEU A 217 3.67 -0.26 -4.69
C LEU A 217 2.71 -1.45 -4.81
N LEU A 218 1.44 -1.18 -5.06
CA LEU A 218 0.38 -2.18 -5.17
C LEU A 218 -0.29 -2.09 -6.54
N SER A 219 -0.22 -3.17 -7.30
CA SER A 219 -0.65 -3.26 -8.70
C SER A 219 -1.49 -4.51 -8.93
N ALA A 220 -2.28 -4.57 -10.01
CA ALA A 220 -2.89 -5.82 -10.50
C ALA A 220 -2.10 -6.42 -11.69
N THR A 221 -1.23 -5.61 -12.30
CA THR A 221 -0.40 -5.97 -13.47
C THR A 221 1.05 -5.50 -13.29
N LEU A 222 1.99 -6.19 -13.94
CA LEU A 222 3.38 -5.73 -14.09
C LEU A 222 3.68 -5.45 -15.56
N ASN A 223 3.31 -4.26 -16.02
CA ASN A 223 3.72 -3.74 -17.32
C ASN A 223 5.02 -2.91 -17.20
N GLU A 224 5.61 -2.53 -18.32
CA GLU A 224 6.88 -1.77 -18.36
C GLU A 224 6.83 -0.46 -17.56
N LYS A 225 5.69 0.25 -17.55
CA LYS A 225 5.53 1.48 -16.77
C LYS A 225 5.54 1.21 -15.27
N VAL A 226 4.88 0.12 -14.83
CA VAL A 226 4.90 -0.31 -13.41
C VAL A 226 6.30 -0.75 -13.01
N ASN A 227 7.03 -1.42 -13.89
CA ASN A 227 8.43 -1.82 -13.65
C ASN A 227 9.37 -0.60 -13.61
N HIS A 228 9.14 0.43 -14.44
CA HIS A 228 9.83 1.72 -14.35
C HIS A 228 9.54 2.42 -13.03
N LEU A 229 8.25 2.57 -12.67
CA LEU A 229 7.83 3.15 -11.39
C LEU A 229 8.43 2.39 -10.20
N THR A 230 8.52 1.06 -10.28
CA THR A 230 9.19 0.22 -9.26
C THR A 230 10.66 0.60 -9.12
N LYS A 231 11.42 0.72 -10.23
CA LYS A 231 12.84 1.08 -10.21
C LYS A 231 13.10 2.47 -9.61
N ILE A 232 12.28 3.48 -9.95
CA ILE A 232 12.46 4.85 -9.41
C ILE A 232 11.94 4.99 -7.97
N SER A 233 10.84 4.31 -7.61
CA SER A 233 10.19 4.54 -6.31
C SER A 233 10.70 3.62 -5.19
N LEU A 234 11.08 2.36 -5.46
CA LEU A 234 11.38 1.36 -4.43
C LEU A 234 12.88 1.03 -4.27
N GLU A 235 13.27 0.55 -3.08
CA GLU A 235 14.64 0.15 -2.73
C GLU A 235 14.71 -1.32 -2.29
N THR A 236 15.25 -2.20 -3.15
CA THR A 236 15.33 -3.65 -2.90
C THR A 236 13.99 -4.25 -2.40
N PRO A 237 12.88 -4.01 -3.10
CA PRO A 237 11.55 -4.35 -2.59
C PRO A 237 11.37 -5.85 -2.43
N VAL A 238 10.63 -6.24 -1.38
CA VAL A 238 10.13 -7.61 -1.24
C VAL A 238 8.95 -7.81 -2.20
N LEU A 239 8.98 -8.90 -2.95
CA LEU A 239 7.99 -9.24 -3.97
C LEU A 239 6.87 -10.09 -3.36
N ILE A 240 5.61 -9.73 -3.60
CA ILE A 240 4.44 -10.41 -3.04
C ILE A 240 3.41 -10.67 -4.14
N GLY A 241 2.87 -11.89 -4.19
CA GLY A 241 1.94 -12.32 -5.24
C GLY A 241 2.58 -12.52 -6.62
N LEU A 242 3.89 -12.78 -6.64
CA LEU A 242 4.70 -12.96 -7.86
C LEU A 242 5.47 -14.27 -7.81
N ASP A 243 5.38 -15.06 -8.87
CA ASP A 243 6.33 -16.13 -9.13
C ASP A 243 7.66 -15.49 -9.55
N GLU A 244 8.78 -15.94 -8.98
CA GLU A 244 10.11 -15.33 -9.14
C GLU A 244 10.55 -15.19 -10.61
N LYS A 245 10.06 -16.08 -11.48
CA LYS A 245 10.34 -16.18 -12.92
C LYS A 245 9.78 -15.02 -13.78
N LYS A 246 9.20 -13.97 -13.18
CA LYS A 246 8.57 -12.84 -13.89
C LYS A 246 9.35 -11.53 -13.89
N PHE A 247 10.49 -11.45 -13.20
CA PHE A 247 11.45 -10.37 -13.40
C PHE A 247 12.48 -10.76 -14.47
N PRO A 248 12.75 -9.92 -15.49
CA PRO A 248 13.93 -10.09 -16.32
C PRO A 248 15.18 -9.86 -15.47
N GLU A 249 16.04 -10.88 -15.37
CA GLU A 249 17.36 -10.75 -14.76
C GLU A 249 18.25 -9.83 -15.60
N ASP A 250 18.34 -8.56 -15.19
CA ASP A 250 19.31 -7.61 -15.74
C ASP A 250 20.69 -7.94 -15.15
N LYS A 251 21.53 -8.63 -15.93
CA LYS A 251 22.75 -9.31 -15.44
C LYS A 251 23.89 -8.34 -15.11
N SER A 252 23.71 -7.61 -14.02
CA SER A 252 24.74 -6.88 -13.28
C SER A 252 24.88 -7.50 -11.88
N ASN A 253 26.11 -7.78 -11.47
CA ASN A 253 26.37 -8.66 -10.32
C ASN A 253 25.89 -8.07 -8.98
N VAL A 254 24.85 -8.66 -8.41
CA VAL A 254 24.48 -8.50 -6.99
C VAL A 254 24.43 -9.89 -6.36
N HIS A 255 25.19 -10.09 -5.28
CA HIS A 255 25.31 -11.37 -4.60
C HIS A 255 24.04 -11.66 -3.77
N PHE A 256 23.17 -12.54 -4.27
CA PHE A 256 21.98 -12.98 -3.54
C PHE A 256 22.36 -13.89 -2.38
N GLY A 257 22.07 -13.46 -1.15
CA GLY A 257 22.23 -14.25 0.05
C GLY A 257 21.10 -15.27 0.22
N SER A 258 21.17 -16.39 -0.49
CA SER A 258 20.31 -17.55 -0.28
C SER A 258 20.64 -18.24 1.04
N LEU A 259 19.64 -18.61 1.84
CA LEU A 259 19.80 -19.69 2.80
C LEU A 259 19.63 -21.01 2.05
N GLU A 260 20.73 -21.68 1.75
CA GLU A 260 20.72 -23.05 1.27
C GLU A 260 20.42 -24.02 2.43
N SER A 261 19.58 -25.02 2.17
CA SER A 261 19.44 -26.21 3.02
C SER A 261 19.40 -27.44 2.11
N ASP A 262 20.51 -28.17 2.03
CA ASP A 262 20.71 -29.27 1.11
C ASP A 262 19.70 -30.42 1.27
N VAL A 263 19.01 -30.77 0.17
CA VAL A 263 18.84 -32.16 -0.28
C VAL A 263 18.84 -32.17 -1.81
N LYS A 264 19.53 -33.13 -2.44
CA LYS A 264 19.51 -33.38 -3.89
C LYS A 264 18.76 -34.67 -4.19
N GLU A 265 18.05 -34.75 -5.32
CA GLU A 265 18.05 -35.91 -6.24
C GLU A 265 17.32 -35.59 -7.56
N GLU A 266 17.45 -36.48 -8.55
CA GLU A 266 17.08 -36.30 -9.98
C GLU A 266 16.45 -37.61 -10.53
N VAL A 267 15.74 -37.69 -11.66
CA VAL A 267 15.53 -36.75 -12.79
C VAL A 267 13.99 -36.57 -13.02
N GLU A 268 13.32 -36.38 -14.17
CA GLU A 268 13.59 -36.38 -15.62
C GLU A 268 12.55 -35.49 -16.36
N HIS A 269 12.66 -35.36 -17.68
CA HIS A 269 11.62 -34.82 -18.58
C HIS A 269 11.48 -35.73 -19.82
N PRO A 270 10.26 -35.81 -20.40
CA PRO A 270 10.17 -35.27 -21.76
C PRO A 270 8.92 -34.39 -22.04
N ASN A 271 9.03 -33.58 -23.09
CA ASN A 271 8.07 -32.56 -23.50
C ASN A 271 6.73 -33.12 -24.04
N THR A 272 5.67 -32.31 -23.98
CA THR A 272 4.67 -32.24 -25.07
C THR A 272 4.09 -30.82 -25.15
N THR A 273 4.07 -30.26 -26.37
CA THR A 273 3.52 -28.94 -26.68
C THR A 273 2.02 -29.04 -26.97
N LEU A 274 1.18 -28.17 -26.39
CA LEU A 274 -0.14 -27.90 -26.95
C LEU A 274 -0.65 -26.49 -26.63
N SER A 275 -1.38 -25.90 -27.57
CA SER A 275 -1.94 -24.55 -27.52
C SER A 275 -3.47 -24.58 -27.39
N SER A 276 -4.05 -23.72 -26.55
CA SER A 276 -5.43 -23.26 -26.75
C SER A 276 -5.74 -21.94 -26.04
N SER A 277 -6.68 -21.21 -26.65
CA SER A 277 -7.47 -20.05 -26.20
C SER A 277 -7.54 -19.75 -24.70
N THR A 278 -7.24 -18.50 -24.34
CA THR A 278 -7.77 -17.84 -23.13
C THR A 278 -9.16 -17.29 -23.43
N GLU A 279 -10.21 -17.81 -22.79
CA GLU A 279 -11.57 -17.25 -22.86
C GLU A 279 -11.81 -16.21 -21.74
N ASP A 280 -12.60 -15.17 -22.02
CA ASP A 280 -12.88 -14.06 -21.09
C ASP A 280 -13.73 -14.48 -19.87
N PHE A 281 -13.07 -14.73 -18.74
CA PHE A 281 -13.74 -15.07 -17.48
C PHE A 281 -14.21 -13.84 -16.67
N MET A 282 -15.28 -13.20 -17.14
CA MET A 282 -16.01 -12.18 -16.38
C MET A 282 -16.67 -12.78 -15.11
N LEU A 283 -16.34 -12.23 -13.93
CA LEU A 283 -16.94 -12.66 -12.66
C LEU A 283 -18.42 -12.22 -12.56
N PRO A 284 -19.37 -13.12 -12.25
CA PRO A 284 -20.79 -12.80 -12.28
C PRO A 284 -21.21 -11.84 -11.14
N ALA A 285 -22.01 -10.83 -11.50
CA ALA A 285 -22.40 -9.68 -10.67
C ALA A 285 -23.03 -9.98 -9.27
N LYS A 286 -23.39 -11.24 -8.99
CA LYS A 286 -23.93 -11.70 -7.70
C LYS A 286 -22.92 -11.68 -6.54
N LEU A 287 -21.66 -11.29 -6.77
CA LEU A 287 -20.68 -10.99 -5.72
C LEU A 287 -20.76 -9.53 -5.22
N VAL A 288 -20.87 -8.56 -6.13
CA VAL A 288 -20.99 -7.11 -5.81
C VAL A 288 -22.14 -6.85 -4.84
N GLN A 289 -23.29 -7.52 -5.08
CA GLN A 289 -24.53 -7.31 -4.33
C GLN A 289 -24.46 -7.70 -2.84
N ARG A 290 -23.43 -8.42 -2.38
CA ARG A 290 -23.22 -8.71 -0.95
C ARG A 290 -22.48 -7.60 -0.20
N TYR A 291 -21.61 -6.84 -0.86
CA TYR A 291 -20.90 -5.73 -0.21
C TYR A 291 -21.85 -4.54 0.03
N VAL A 292 -22.74 -4.25 -0.92
CA VAL A 292 -23.73 -3.16 -0.81
C VAL A 292 -24.77 -3.41 0.31
N LYS A 293 -25.16 -4.66 0.54
CA LYS A 293 -26.14 -5.03 1.58
C LYS A 293 -25.57 -5.18 3.00
N GLY A 294 -24.31 -4.79 3.22
CA GLY A 294 -23.71 -4.68 4.55
C GLY A 294 -23.85 -3.30 5.21
N ILE A 295 -24.52 -2.35 4.55
CA ILE A 295 -24.68 -0.96 5.03
C ILE A 295 -26.17 -0.68 5.25
N SER A 296 -26.64 -1.02 6.46
CA SER A 296 -27.94 -0.61 7.03
C SER A 296 -27.87 -0.70 8.56
#